data_AF-R9JCI0-F1
#
_entry.id   AF-R9JCI0-F1
#
_cell.length_a   1.000
_cell.length_b   1.000
_cell.length_c   1.000
_cell.angle_alpha   90.00
_cell.angle_beta   90.00
_cell.angle_gamma   90.00
#
_symmetry.space_group_name_H-M   'P 1'
#
loop_
_entity.id
_entity.type
_entity.pdbx_description
1 polymer ?
#
loop_
_entity_poly.entity_id
_entity_poly.type
_entity_poly.pdbx_seq_one_letter_code
_entity_poly.pdbx_strand_id
1 'polypeptide(L)' 'MRILVYGAGVLGCNLANNLYHAEKDVTLLARGAWAEQLKQNGL' A
#
# COMPACT_ATOMS: atom_id res chain seq x y z
N MET A 1 12.11 6.49 8.49
CA MET A 1 10.85 7.27 8.51
C MET A 1 9.75 6.35 8.04
N ARG A 2 8.61 6.28 8.75
CA ARG A 2 7.46 5.45 8.33
C ARG A 2 6.45 6.29 7.57
N ILE A 3 5.95 5.77 6.46
CA ILE A 3 5.01 6.47 5.57
C ILE A 3 3.70 5.69 5.52
N LEU A 4 2.60 6.33 5.88
CA LEU A 4 1.25 5.78 5.70
C LEU A 4 0.63 6.38 4.43
N VAL A 5 0.31 5.53 3.47
CA VAL A 5 -0.50 5.92 2.31
C VAL A 5 -1.97 5.66 2.66
N TYR A 6 -2.73 6.73 2.86
CA TYR A 6 -4.16 6.64 3.19
C TYR A 6 -4.98 6.47 1.91
N GLY A 7 -5.32 5.21 1.59
CA GLY A 7 -6.18 4.85 0.46
C GLY A 7 -5.48 3.94 -0.55
N ALA A 8 -5.93 2.68 -0.61
CA ALA A 8 -5.45 1.68 -1.56
C ALA A 8 -6.23 1.69 -2.90
N GLY A 9 -6.37 2.86 -3.51
CA GLY A 9 -6.84 2.99 -4.91
C GLY A 9 -5.68 2.91 -5.89
N VAL A 10 -5.93 3.12 -7.19
CA VAL A 10 -4.91 3.03 -8.25
C VAL A 10 -3.65 3.87 -7.93
N LEU A 11 -3.83 5.14 -7.60
CA LEU A 11 -2.71 6.05 -7.31
C LEU A 11 -2.01 5.71 -5.99
N GLY A 12 -2.77 5.32 -4.96
CA GLY A 12 -2.22 4.96 -3.67
C GLY A 12 -1.38 3.68 -3.72
N CYS A 13 -1.83 2.67 -4.47
CA CYS A 13 -1.06 1.47 -4.72
C CYS A 13 0.22 1.78 -5.50
N ASN A 14 0.13 2.57 -6.59
CA ASN A 14 1.33 2.93 -7.37
C ASN A 14 2.36 3.70 -6.51
N LEU A 15 1.89 4.64 -5.68
CA LEU A 15 2.76 5.36 -4.75
C LEU A 15 3.40 4.42 -3.72
N ALA A 16 2.62 3.54 -3.09
CA ALA A 16 3.14 2.57 -2.12
C ALA A 16 4.18 1.64 -2.75
N ASN A 17 3.95 1.19 -3.98
CA ASN A 17 4.90 0.38 -4.74
C ASN A 17 6.22 1.12 -5.00
N ASN A 18 6.15 2.40 -5.43
CA ASN A 18 7.35 3.20 -5.68
C ASN A 18 8.13 3.47 -4.38
N LEU A 19 7.43 3.73 -3.27
CA LEU A 19 8.05 3.92 -1.96
C LEU A 19 8.72 2.65 -1.45
N TYR A 20 8.10 1.49 -1.65
CA TYR A 20 8.68 0.20 -1.32
C TYR A 20 10.00 -0.05 -2.08
N HIS A 21 10.01 0.18 -3.41
CA HIS A 21 11.21 0.05 -4.23
C HIS A 21 12.30 1.08 -3.90
N ALA A 22 11.93 2.23 -3.31
CA ALA A 22 12.86 3.22 -2.79
C ALA A 22 13.36 2.90 -1.36
N GLU A 23 13.17 1.66 -0.91
CA GLU A 23 13.57 1.13 0.40
C GLU A 23 12.99 1.94 1.57
N LYS A 24 11.76 2.44 1.42
CA LYS A 24 11.03 3.13 2.49
C LYS A 24 10.13 2.16 3.25
N ASP A 25 10.03 2.37 4.57
CA ASP A 25 9.06 1.69 5.42
C ASP A 25 7.66 2.29 5.15
N VAL A 26 6.86 1.60 4.33
CA VAL A 26 5.56 2.05 3.85
C VAL A 26 4.44 1.12 4.34
N THR A 27 3.35 1.71 4.80
CA THR A 27 2.09 1.03 5.14
C THR A 27 0.99 1.57 4.24
N LEU A 28 0.18 0.70 3.65
CA LEU A 28 -0.94 1.06 2.80
C LEU A 28 -2.27 0.77 3.50
N LEU A 29 -3.11 1.79 3.66
CA LEU A 29 -4.45 1.60 4.24
C LEU A 29 -5.46 1.24 3.14
N ALA A 30 -5.98 0.02 3.20
CA ALA A 30 -7.08 -0.47 2.39
C ALA A 30 -8.33 -0.70 3.24
N ARG A 31 -9.51 -0.67 2.62
CA ARG A 31 -10.81 -0.85 3.29
C ARG A 31 -11.46 -2.18 2.90
N GLY A 32 -12.05 -2.86 3.89
CA GLY A 32 -12.93 -4.02 3.67
C GLY A 32 -12.24 -5.19 2.97
N ALA A 33 -12.97 -5.87 2.09
CA ALA A 33 -12.48 -7.04 1.34
C ALA A 33 -11.20 -6.76 0.54
N TRP A 34 -10.99 -5.51 0.10
CA TRP A 34 -9.78 -5.13 -0.62
C TRP A 34 -8.51 -5.26 0.23
N ALA A 35 -8.59 -4.95 1.53
CA ALA A 35 -7.47 -5.14 2.45
C ALA A 35 -7.09 -6.62 2.60
N GLU A 36 -8.08 -7.51 2.61
CA GLU A 36 -7.85 -8.95 2.69
C GLU A 36 -7.24 -9.51 1.41
N GLN A 37 -7.68 -9.02 0.24
CA GLN A 37 -7.07 -9.38 -1.04
C GLN A 37 -5.59 -8.96 -1.12
N LEU A 38 -5.26 -7.75 -0.67
CA LEU A 38 -3.88 -7.27 -0.65
C LEU A 38 -2.98 -8.06 0.31
N LYS A 39 -3.50 -8.49 1.46
CA LYS A 39 -2.73 -9.35 2.39
C LYS A 39 -2.44 -10.73 1.81
N GLN A 40 -3.38 -11.29 1.05
CA GLN A 40 -3.26 -12.63 0.48
C GLN A 40 -2.40 -12.67 -0.78
N ASN A 41 -2.56 -11.67 -1.65
CA ASN A 41 -1.97 -11.68 -2.99
C ASN A 41 -0.80 -10.72 -3.15
N GLY A 42 -0.55 -9.86 -2.15
CA GLY A 42 0.35 -8.73 -2.29
C GLY A 42 -0.29 -7.57 -3.04
N LEU A 43 0.54 -6.56 -3.32
CA LEU A 43 0.19 -5.41 -4.15
C LEU A 43 0.51 -5.68 -5.62
#